data_AF-A0A9E5HTY6-F1
#
_entry.id   AF-A0A9E5HTY6-F1
#
_cell.length_a   1.000
_cell.length_b   1.000
_cell.length_c   1.000
_cell.angle_alpha   90.00
_cell.angle_beta   90.00
_cell.angle_gamma   90.00
#
_symmetry.space_group_name_H-M   'P 1'
#
loop_
_entity.id
_entity.type
_entity.pdbx_description
1 polymer ?
#
loop_
_entity_poly.entity_id
_entity_poly.type
_entity_poly.pdbx_seq_one_letter_code
_entity_poly.pdbx_strand_id
1 'polypeptide(L)'
;MKLDKPLRAYATVTASYWSFMLTDGALRMLVLLHFNALGFSPLQLAWLFLLYELAGIITNLSAGWLAARFGLLATLYSGLIIQIGALTALIGLDNTW
;
A
#
# COMPACT_ATOMS: atom_id res chain seq x y z
N MET A 1 6.68 -22.33 17.94
CA MET A 1 7.44 -21.07 18.00
C MET A 1 6.83 -20.21 19.11
N LYS A 2 7.39 -20.27 20.33
CA LYS A 2 6.91 -19.43 21.44
C LYS A 2 7.30 -17.98 21.11
N LEU A 3 6.33 -17.08 21.08
CA LEU A 3 6.57 -15.66 20.87
C LEU A 3 7.18 -15.10 22.17
N ASP A 4 8.49 -15.00 22.21
CA ASP A 4 9.22 -14.72 23.45
C ASP A 4 8.91 -13.34 24.06
N LYS A 5 8.20 -12.44 23.37
CA LYS A 5 7.63 -11.18 23.93
C LYS A 5 6.38 -10.74 23.14
N PRO A 6 5.14 -11.08 23.57
CA PRO A 6 3.91 -10.73 22.84
C PRO A 6 3.78 -9.22 22.60
N LEU A 7 4.27 -8.38 23.51
CA LEU A 7 4.28 -6.93 23.37
C LEU A 7 5.12 -6.44 22.18
N ARG A 8 6.28 -7.08 21.91
CA ARG A 8 7.14 -6.72 20.78
C ARG A 8 6.47 -7.08 19.45
N ALA A 9 5.88 -8.27 19.36
CA ALA A 9 5.19 -8.71 18.16
C ALA A 9 3.99 -7.81 17.85
N TYR A 10 3.20 -7.46 18.87
CA TYR A 10 2.10 -6.51 18.73
C TYR A 10 2.60 -5.14 18.25
N ALA A 11 3.62 -4.57 18.90
CA ALA A 11 4.19 -3.29 18.51
C ALA A 11 4.72 -3.30 17.06
N THR A 12 5.41 -4.36 16.64
CA THR A 12 5.90 -4.52 15.27
C THR A 12 4.77 -4.56 14.25
N VAL A 13 3.71 -5.34 14.51
CA VAL A 13 2.56 -5.43 13.60
C VAL A 13 1.83 -4.10 13.52
N THR A 14 1.60 -3.43 14.65
CA THR A 14 0.97 -2.11 14.69
C THR A 14 1.79 -1.07 13.93
N ALA A 15 3.10 -0.98 14.17
CA ALA A 15 3.97 -0.05 13.44
C ALA A 15 4.01 -0.34 11.92
N SER A 16 4.01 -1.61 11.54
CA SER A 16 3.97 -2.04 10.15
C SER A 16 2.65 -1.63 9.49
N TYR A 17 1.53 -1.86 10.17
CA TYR A 17 0.20 -1.47 9.69
C TYR A 17 0.09 0.04 9.54
N TRP A 18 0.56 0.82 10.51
CA TRP A 18 0.55 2.28 10.45
C TRP A 18 1.40 2.80 9.29
N SER A 19 2.61 2.26 9.11
CA SER A 19 3.51 2.68 8.02
C SER A 19 2.90 2.37 6.65
N PHE A 20 2.32 1.17 6.49
CA PHE A 20 1.65 0.78 5.26
C PHE A 20 0.45 1.67 4.96
N MET A 21 -0.43 1.89 5.95
CA MET A 21 -1.64 2.68 5.76
C MET A 21 -1.33 4.16 5.48
N LEU A 22 -0.32 4.73 6.15
CA LEU A 22 0.12 6.10 5.91
C LEU A 22 0.69 6.28 4.49
N THR A 23 1.56 5.36 4.05
CA THR A 23 2.19 5.46 2.73
C THR A 23 1.18 5.24 1.60
N ASP A 24 0.30 4.24 1.71
CA ASP A 24 -0.80 4.01 0.77
C ASP A 24 -1.76 5.22 0.70
N GLY A 25 -2.17 5.71 1.88
CA GLY A 25 -3.04 6.88 1.99
C GLY A 25 -2.44 8.14 1.38
N ALA A 26 -1.15 8.38 1.63
CA ALA A 26 -0.43 9.51 1.06
C ALA A 26 -0.33 9.39 -0.47
N LEU A 27 0.05 8.22 -1.01
CA LEU A 27 0.17 8.02 -2.46
C LEU A 27 -1.14 8.27 -3.19
N ARG A 28 -2.26 7.77 -2.66
CA ARG A 28 -3.59 7.99 -3.26
C ARG A 28 -3.92 9.48 -3.39
N MET A 29 -3.59 10.26 -2.36
CA MET A 29 -3.85 11.70 -2.37
C MET A 29 -2.85 12.46 -3.25
N LEU A 30 -1.56 12.11 -3.20
CA LEU A 30 -0.53 12.72 -4.03
C LEU A 30 -0.82 12.53 -5.52
N VAL A 31 -1.19 11.32 -5.94
CA VAL A 31 -1.56 11.01 -7.32
C VAL A 31 -2.77 11.84 -7.75
N LEU A 32 -3.83 11.88 -6.92
CA LEU A 32 -5.05 12.62 -7.25
C LEU A 32 -4.80 14.12 -7.36
N LEU A 33 -4.03 14.70 -6.44
CA LEU A 33 -3.67 16.12 -6.44
C LEU A 33 -2.74 16.47 -7.60
N HIS A 34 -1.79 15.60 -7.93
CA HIS A 34 -0.89 15.78 -9.07
C HIS A 34 -1.67 15.84 -10.38
N PHE A 35 -2.56 14.87 -10.64
CA PHE A 35 -3.40 14.90 -11.84
C PHE A 35 -4.39 16.06 -11.86
N ASN A 36 -4.88 16.49 -10.69
CA ASN A 36 -5.70 17.69 -10.60
C ASN A 36 -4.90 18.94 -11.01
N ALA A 37 -3.64 19.07 -10.56
CA ALA A 37 -2.76 20.17 -10.95
C ALA A 37 -2.41 20.17 -12.45
N LEU A 38 -2.35 19.00 -13.08
CA LEU A 38 -2.19 18.84 -14.54
C LEU A 38 -3.44 19.22 -15.35
N GLY A 39 -4.55 19.61 -14.70
CA GLY A 39 -5.76 20.10 -15.37
C GLY A 39 -6.78 19.01 -15.73
N PHE A 40 -6.67 17.80 -15.15
CA PHE A 40 -7.66 16.74 -15.37
C PHE A 40 -9.03 17.15 -14.81
N SER A 41 -10.08 16.83 -15.57
CA SER A 41 -11.46 17.10 -15.13
C SER A 41 -11.83 16.26 -13.89
N PRO A 42 -12.74 16.73 -13.03
CA PRO A 42 -13.19 15.98 -11.85
C PRO A 42 -13.72 14.58 -12.19
N LEU A 43 -14.39 14.43 -13.34
CA LEU A 43 -14.90 13.14 -13.79
C LEU A 43 -13.79 12.14 -14.11
N GLN A 44 -12.69 12.59 -14.74
CA GLN A 44 -11.53 11.74 -15.02
C GLN A 44 -10.83 11.29 -13.74
N LEU A 45 -10.68 12.19 -12.76
CA LEU A 45 -10.13 11.85 -11.44
C LEU A 45 -11.01 10.83 -10.71
N ALA A 46 -12.33 10.96 -10.80
CA ALA A 46 -13.26 9.99 -10.21
C ALA A 46 -13.11 8.59 -10.83
N TRP A 47 -12.94 8.50 -12.16
CA TRP A 47 -12.67 7.23 -12.83
C TRP A 47 -11.33 6.62 -12.43
N LEU A 48 -10.27 7.43 -12.34
CA LEU A 48 -8.95 6.99 -11.87
C LEU A 48 -9.05 6.43 -10.44
N PHE A 49 -9.73 7.16 -9.56
CA PHE A 49 -9.95 6.74 -8.17
C PHE A 49 -10.75 5.44 -8.09
N LEU A 50 -11.84 5.30 -8.86
CA LEU A 50 -12.65 4.08 -8.88
C LEU A 50 -11.84 2.85 -9.32
N LEU A 51 -11.05 2.99 -10.39
CA LEU A 51 -10.20 1.91 -10.89
C LEU A 51 -9.09 1.54 -9.89
N TYR A 52 -8.50 2.54 -9.24
CA TYR A 52 -7.54 2.34 -8.15
C TYR A 52 -8.15 1.54 -6.99
N GLU A 53 -9.33 1.94 -6.50
CA GLU A 53 -10.02 1.25 -5.41
C GLU A 53 -10.41 -0.18 -5.81
N LEU A 54 -10.86 -0.40 -7.05
CA LEU A 54 -11.16 -1.72 -7.56
C LEU A 54 -9.91 -2.63 -7.57
N ALA A 55 -8.77 -2.12 -8.02
CA ALA A 55 -7.51 -2.84 -7.96
C ALA A 55 -7.09 -3.15 -6.50
N GLY A 56 -7.35 -2.23 -5.58
CA GLY A 56 -7.17 -2.43 -4.14
C GLY A 56 -8.02 -3.58 -3.59
N ILE A 57 -9.30 -3.66 -3.96
CA ILE A 57 -10.20 -4.76 -3.58
C ILE A 57 -9.63 -6.11 -4.06
N ILE A 58 -9.24 -6.20 -5.33
CA ILE A 58 -8.69 -7.43 -5.92
C ILE A 58 -7.41 -7.85 -5.19
N THR A 59 -6.53 -6.90 -4.91
CA THR A 59 -5.24 -7.15 -4.25
C THR A 59 -5.44 -7.61 -2.80
N ASN A 60 -6.34 -6.97 -2.05
CA ASN A 60 -6.64 -7.35 -0.67
C ASN A 60 -7.26 -8.74 -0.56
N LEU A 61 -8.18 -9.09 -1.46
CA LEU A 61 -8.75 -10.44 -1.53
C LEU A 61 -7.67 -11.49 -1.84
N SER A 62 -6.80 -11.19 -2.81
CA SER A 62 -5.69 -12.06 -3.19
C SER A 62 -4.69 -12.24 -2.05
N ALA A 63 -4.35 -11.16 -1.33
CA ALA A 63 -3.49 -11.20 -0.16
C ALA A 63 -4.11 -12.01 0.99
N GLY A 64 -5.43 -11.90 1.21
CA GLY A 64 -6.17 -12.69 2.19
C GLY A 64 -6.11 -14.19 1.88
N TRP A 65 -6.34 -14.57 0.61
CA TRP A 65 -6.18 -15.96 0.16
C TRP A 65 -4.74 -16.46 0.33
N LEU A 66 -3.74 -15.63 0.01
CA LEU A 66 -2.33 -15.97 0.19
C LEU A 66 -1.97 -16.15 1.68
N ALA A 67 -2.45 -15.26 2.55
CA ALA A 67 -2.25 -15.35 3.99
C ALA A 67 -2.90 -16.60 4.61
N ALA A 68 -4.06 -17.02 4.11
CA ALA A 68 -4.70 -18.26 4.54
C ALA A 68 -3.87 -19.52 4.17
N ARG A 69 -3.10 -19.46 3.07
CA ARG A 69 -2.31 -20.60 2.58
C ARG A 69 -0.86 -20.61 3.08
N PHE A 70 -0.20 -19.46 3.14
CA PHE A 70 1.23 -19.32 3.45
C PHE A 70 1.50 -18.70 4.83
N GLY A 71 0.46 -18.22 5.52
CA GLY A 71 0.54 -17.62 6.83
C GLY A 71 0.66 -16.09 6.81
N LEU A 72 0.09 -15.45 7.82
CA LEU A 72 -0.03 -13.99 7.92
C LEU A 72 1.31 -13.26 7.94
N LEU A 73 2.31 -13.79 8.67
CA LEU A 73 3.62 -13.15 8.79
C LEU A 73 4.37 -13.11 7.46
N ALA A 74 4.31 -14.20 6.68
CA ALA A 74 4.96 -14.25 5.37
C ALA A 74 4.32 -13.26 4.39
N THR A 75 2.99 -13.19 4.36
CA THR A 75 2.25 -12.23 3.54
C THR A 75 2.53 -10.78 3.96
N LEU A 76 2.58 -10.49 5.27
CA LEU A 76 2.87 -9.16 5.80
C LEU A 76 4.26 -8.68 5.38
N TYR A 77 5.31 -9.47 5.60
CA TYR A 77 6.67 -9.08 5.21
C TYR A 77 6.82 -8.94 3.70
N SER A 78 6.18 -9.83 2.91
CA SER A 78 6.18 -9.72 1.46
C SER A 78 5.54 -8.41 1.00
N GLY A 79 4.39 -8.04 1.59
CA GLY A 79 3.72 -6.77 1.30
C GLY A 79 4.57 -5.56 1.66
N LEU A 80 5.23 -5.56 2.82
CA LEU A 80 6.13 -4.47 3.24
C LEU A 80 7.35 -4.33 2.31
N ILE A 81 7.95 -5.45 1.89
CA ILE A 81 9.08 -5.43 0.95
C ILE A 81 8.64 -4.86 -0.40
N ILE A 82 7.48 -5.29 -0.91
CA ILE A 82 6.91 -4.77 -2.15
C ILE A 82 6.62 -3.27 -2.01
N GLN A 83 6.04 -2.82 -0.89
CA GLN A 83 5.76 -1.41 -0.61
C GLN A 83 7.03 -0.55 -0.66
N ILE A 84 8.09 -0.98 0.02
CA ILE A 84 9.38 -0.27 0.03
C ILE A 84 9.98 -0.25 -1.38
N GLY A 85 9.95 -1.38 -2.09
CA GLY A 85 10.43 -1.47 -3.48
C GLY A 85 9.67 -0.54 -4.42
N ALA A 86 8.34 -0.49 -4.33
CA ALA A 86 7.49 0.37 -5.13
C ALA A 86 7.74 1.86 -4.86
N LEU A 87 7.86 2.27 -3.58
CA LEU A 87 8.18 3.65 -3.22
C LEU A 87 9.59 4.06 -3.69
N THR A 88 10.56 3.15 -3.61
CA THR A 88 11.92 3.40 -4.10
C THR A 88 11.93 3.54 -5.63
N ALA A 89 11.21 2.67 -6.34
CA ALA A 89 11.05 2.76 -7.78
C ALA A 89 10.31 4.04 -8.21
N LEU A 90 9.30 4.46 -7.43
CA LEU A 90 8.61 5.72 -7.62
C LEU A 90 9.63 6.86 -7.52
N ILE A 91 10.36 7.01 -6.40
CA ILE A 91 11.38 8.06 -6.24
C ILE A 91 12.43 8.04 -7.38
N GLY A 92 12.73 6.87 -7.94
CA GLY A 92 13.67 6.73 -9.06
C GLY A 92 13.13 7.10 -10.44
N LEU A 93 11.82 7.35 -10.62
CA LEU A 93 11.30 7.89 -11.87
C LEU A 93 11.87 9.31 -12.08
N ASP A 94 12.21 9.66 -13.32
CA ASP A 94 12.96 10.85 -13.73
C ASP A 94 12.48 12.18 -13.11
N ASN A 95 13.21 12.89 -12.23
CA ASN A 95 12.76 14.01 -11.36
C ASN A 95 12.01 15.23 -11.97
N THR A 96 11.54 15.18 -13.21
CA THR A 96 10.79 16.22 -13.93
C THR A 96 9.26 16.10 -13.84
N TRP A 97 8.72 15.23 -12.98
CA TRP A 97 7.27 15.12 -12.68
C TRP A 97 6.87 16.10 -11.57
#